data_AF-A0AAV1JW23-F1
#
_entry.id   AF-A0AAV1JW23-F1
#
_cell.length_a   1.000
_cell.length_b   1.000
_cell.length_c   1.000
_cell.angle_alpha   90.00
_cell.angle_beta   90.00
_cell.angle_gamma   90.00
#
_symmetry.space_group_name_H-M   'P 1'
#
loop_
_entity.id
_entity.type
_entity.pdbx_description
1 polymer ?
#
loop_
_entity_poly.entity_id
_entity_poly.type
_entity_poly.pdbx_seq_one_letter_code
_entity_poly.pdbx_strand_id
1 'polypeptide(L)'
;MDIIKLVGKYLNIPVGSLCYNTDKTITTVLDKENVEGFASIVLRLASKSRQNVTQEQLLLSYQWLEYIAMYGNQASTSPVFAKNFLQGLNRALEKKTFLTGNQLTVTDIAVFYFLQPLVANLNVLEQESLMHLCRWCKHVQAQPKVCSHCAPLPLNTLTLSILAPAVH
;
A
#
# COMPACT_ATOMS: atom_id res chain seq x y z
N MET A 1 -8.71 10.11 0.31
CA MET A 1 -10.06 9.51 0.23
C MET A 1 -10.13 8.31 -0.70
N ASP A 2 -9.50 8.36 -1.87
CA ASP A 2 -9.66 7.30 -2.88
C ASP A 2 -9.08 5.95 -2.47
N ILE A 3 -8.00 5.94 -1.69
CA ILE A 3 -7.40 4.69 -1.17
C ILE A 3 -8.40 3.90 -0.32
N ILE A 4 -9.15 4.56 0.56
CA ILE A 4 -10.17 3.89 1.39
C ILE A 4 -11.24 3.26 0.50
N LYS A 5 -11.67 3.95 -0.57
CA LYS A 5 -12.63 3.41 -1.54
C LYS A 5 -12.05 2.20 -2.30
N LEU A 6 -10.78 2.26 -2.72
CA LEU A 6 -10.10 1.15 -3.38
C LEU A 6 -9.95 -0.06 -2.45
N VAL A 7 -9.65 0.16 -1.18
CA VAL A 7 -9.61 -0.90 -0.15
C VAL A 7 -11.00 -1.51 0.05
N GLY A 8 -12.05 -0.68 0.15
CA GLY A 8 -13.43 -1.16 0.24
C GLY A 8 -13.83 -2.03 -0.96
N LYS A 9 -13.47 -1.62 -2.19
CA LYS A 9 -13.67 -2.42 -3.40
C LYS A 9 -12.91 -3.75 -3.35
N TYR A 10 -11.63 -3.72 -2.97
CA TYR A 10 -10.80 -4.91 -2.83
C TYR A 10 -11.38 -5.93 -1.84
N LEU A 11 -11.91 -5.45 -0.70
CA LEU A 11 -12.53 -6.30 0.31
C LEU A 11 -13.98 -6.70 -0.02
N ASN A 12 -14.58 -6.08 -1.04
CA ASN A 12 -16.01 -6.15 -1.34
C ASN A 12 -16.89 -5.71 -0.15
N ILE A 13 -16.51 -4.60 0.50
CA ILE A 13 -17.20 -4.05 1.67
C ILE A 13 -17.56 -2.57 1.41
N PRO A 14 -18.82 -2.16 1.64
CA PRO A 14 -19.22 -0.77 1.49
C PRO A 14 -18.55 0.10 2.57
N VAL A 15 -17.96 1.19 2.12
CA VAL A 15 -17.18 2.13 2.97
C VAL A 15 -18.01 3.28 3.55
N GLY A 16 -19.25 3.45 3.10
CA GLY A 16 -20.09 4.59 3.47
C GLY A 16 -19.62 5.92 2.85
N SER A 17 -20.27 7.01 3.26
CA SER A 17 -19.88 8.37 2.88
C SER A 17 -18.64 8.80 3.69
N LEU A 18 -17.59 9.17 2.97
CA LEU A 18 -16.36 9.70 3.57
C LEU A 18 -16.45 11.22 3.69
N CYS A 19 -16.25 11.74 4.90
CA CYS A 19 -16.27 13.16 5.23
C CYS A 19 -15.00 13.57 5.97
N TYR A 20 -14.82 14.87 6.19
CA TYR A 20 -13.82 15.39 7.13
C TYR A 20 -14.53 16.01 8.33
N ASN A 21 -14.03 15.75 9.55
CA ASN A 21 -14.50 16.42 10.75
C ASN A 21 -13.89 17.83 10.88
N THR A 22 -14.18 18.53 11.98
CA THR A 22 -13.66 19.88 12.27
C THR A 22 -12.14 19.94 12.29
N ASP A 23 -11.50 18.85 12.68
CA ASP A 23 -10.05 18.73 12.83
C ASP A 23 -9.36 18.28 11.52
N LYS A 24 -10.11 18.24 10.41
CA LYS A 24 -9.67 17.75 9.09
C LYS A 24 -9.23 16.28 9.10
N THR A 25 -9.73 15.51 10.07
CA THR A 25 -9.56 14.05 10.11
C THR A 25 -10.66 13.41 9.27
N ILE A 26 -10.28 12.39 8.48
CA ILE A 26 -11.24 11.65 7.65
C ILE A 26 -12.14 10.79 8.54
N THR A 27 -13.44 10.81 8.27
CA THR A 27 -14.45 10.08 9.04
C THR A 27 -15.42 9.34 8.13
N THR A 28 -15.98 8.24 8.62
CA THR A 28 -17.09 7.52 8.00
C THR A 28 -17.96 6.87 9.06
N VAL A 29 -19.16 6.42 8.66
CA VAL A 29 -20.04 5.61 9.51
C VAL A 29 -19.98 4.16 9.05
N LEU A 30 -19.49 3.28 9.92
CA LEU A 30 -19.45 1.84 9.72
C LEU A 30 -20.25 1.18 10.85
N ASP A 31 -21.23 0.33 10.51
CA ASP A 31 -22.11 -0.35 11.48
C ASP A 31 -22.81 0.59 12.47
N LYS A 32 -23.24 1.76 12.00
CA LYS A 32 -23.88 2.82 12.80
C LYS A 32 -22.94 3.49 13.82
N GLU A 33 -21.64 3.21 13.77
CA GLU A 33 -20.64 3.87 14.59
C GLU A 33 -19.81 4.82 13.73
N ASN A 34 -19.45 5.96 14.32
CA ASN A 34 -18.52 6.89 13.71
C ASN A 34 -17.08 6.35 13.88
N VAL A 35 -16.35 6.24 12.77
CA VAL A 35 -14.96 5.81 12.74
C VAL A 35 -14.13 6.94 12.14
N GLU A 36 -13.11 7.38 12.89
CA GLU A 36 -12.26 8.49 12.53
C GLU A 36 -10.81 8.05 12.33
N GLY A 37 -10.15 8.66 11.36
CA GLY A 37 -8.75 8.40 11.04
C GLY A 37 -8.56 7.34 9.96
N PHE A 38 -7.56 7.56 9.10
CA PHE A 38 -7.30 6.68 7.95
C PHE A 38 -7.01 5.24 8.39
N ALA A 39 -6.11 5.04 9.37
CA ALA A 39 -5.74 3.71 9.84
C ALA A 39 -6.93 2.98 10.47
N SER A 40 -7.67 3.66 11.36
CA SER A 40 -8.87 3.11 12.02
C SER A 40 -9.90 2.63 11.02
N ILE A 41 -10.19 3.43 10.00
CA ILE A 41 -11.17 3.08 8.96
C ILE A 41 -10.71 1.84 8.18
N VAL A 42 -9.45 1.81 7.73
CA VAL A 42 -8.90 0.68 6.97
C VAL A 42 -8.91 -0.62 7.81
N LEU A 43 -8.51 -0.54 9.07
CA LEU A 43 -8.52 -1.69 9.99
C LEU A 43 -9.93 -2.16 10.31
N ARG A 44 -10.91 -1.25 10.47
CA ARG A 44 -12.32 -1.59 10.68
C ARG A 44 -12.94 -2.28 9.47
N LEU A 45 -12.52 -1.91 8.25
CA LEU A 45 -12.93 -2.64 7.05
C LEU A 45 -12.33 -4.05 7.03
N ALA A 46 -11.05 -4.18 7.39
CA ALA A 46 -10.39 -5.48 7.41
C ALA A 46 -10.91 -6.41 8.51
N SER A 47 -11.34 -5.90 9.66
CA SER A 47 -11.93 -6.73 10.73
C SER A 47 -13.26 -7.36 10.31
N LYS A 48 -13.92 -6.82 9.28
CA LYS A 48 -15.12 -7.42 8.66
C LYS A 48 -14.79 -8.48 7.61
N SER A 49 -13.54 -8.55 7.18
CA SER A 49 -13.07 -9.62 6.29
C SER A 49 -12.75 -10.87 7.12
N ARG A 50 -12.84 -12.06 6.51
CA ARG A 50 -12.55 -13.34 7.19
C ARG A 50 -11.05 -13.60 7.43
N GLN A 51 -10.22 -12.56 7.46
CA GLN A 51 -8.78 -12.71 7.67
C GLN A 51 -8.48 -12.79 9.17
N ASN A 52 -7.86 -13.91 9.60
CA ASN A 52 -7.32 -14.04 10.93
C ASN A 52 -6.00 -13.28 11.02
N VAL A 53 -5.99 -12.16 11.72
CA VAL A 53 -4.81 -11.30 11.90
C VAL A 53 -4.31 -11.43 13.33
N THR A 54 -3.01 -11.69 13.52
CA THR A 54 -2.41 -11.74 14.86
C THR A 54 -2.32 -10.34 15.47
N GLN A 55 -2.19 -10.24 16.80
CA GLN A 55 -2.01 -8.95 17.48
C GLN A 55 -0.78 -8.20 16.97
N GLU A 56 0.33 -8.90 16.72
CA GLU A 56 1.54 -8.31 16.14
C GLU A 56 1.28 -7.73 14.74
N GLN A 57 0.58 -8.49 13.88
CA GLN A 57 0.23 -8.02 12.54
C GLN A 57 -0.71 -6.81 12.60
N LEU A 58 -1.63 -6.76 13.57
CA LEU A 58 -2.53 -5.61 13.77
C LEU A 58 -1.74 -4.35 14.18
N LEU A 59 -0.78 -4.48 15.10
CA LEU A 59 0.07 -3.37 15.53
C LEU A 59 0.95 -2.86 14.39
N LEU A 60 1.59 -3.77 13.65
CA LEU A 60 2.37 -3.41 12.45
C LEU A 60 1.48 -2.75 11.39
N SER A 61 0.24 -3.23 11.23
CA SER A 61 -0.72 -2.64 10.31
C SER A 61 -1.04 -1.20 10.68
N TYR A 62 -1.35 -0.96 11.95
CA TYR A 62 -1.59 0.39 12.46
C TYR A 62 -0.38 1.30 12.22
N GLN A 63 0.83 0.85 12.55
CA GLN A 63 2.06 1.60 12.34
C GLN A 63 2.24 2.02 10.87
N TRP A 64 2.07 1.09 9.92
CA TRP A 64 2.25 1.40 8.50
C TRP A 64 1.17 2.33 7.94
N LEU A 65 -0.08 2.14 8.37
CA LEU A 65 -1.19 2.97 7.95
C LEU A 65 -1.05 4.41 8.48
N GLU A 66 -0.62 4.57 9.73
CA GLU A 66 -0.30 5.89 10.29
C GLU A 66 0.90 6.53 9.59
N TYR A 67 1.95 5.75 9.30
CA TYR A 67 3.12 6.24 8.58
C TYR A 67 2.74 6.84 7.22
N ILE A 68 1.89 6.16 6.43
CA ILE A 68 1.46 6.71 5.14
C ILE A 68 0.45 7.86 5.31
N ALA A 69 -0.38 7.86 6.35
CA ALA A 69 -1.30 8.96 6.62
C ALA A 69 -0.56 10.25 7.00
N MET A 70 0.48 10.14 7.82
CA MET A 70 1.25 11.28 8.33
C MET A 70 2.18 11.88 7.26
N TYR A 71 2.88 11.03 6.51
CA TYR A 71 3.92 11.48 5.57
C TYR A 71 3.47 11.49 4.10
N GLY A 72 2.31 10.92 3.80
CA GLY A 72 1.90 10.68 2.41
C GLY A 72 1.68 11.95 1.61
N ASN A 73 1.15 13.01 2.24
CA ASN A 73 0.98 14.30 1.57
C ASN A 73 2.33 14.91 1.19
N GLN A 74 3.30 14.90 2.12
CA GLN A 74 4.64 15.44 1.87
C GLN A 74 5.39 14.64 0.80
N ALA A 75 5.25 13.31 0.80
CA ALA A 75 5.80 12.46 -0.26
C ALA A 75 5.17 12.73 -1.63
N SER A 76 3.92 13.15 -1.69
CA SER A 76 3.25 13.47 -2.95
C SER A 76 3.65 14.85 -3.50
N THR A 77 4.04 15.80 -2.64
CA THR A 77 4.34 17.18 -3.05
C THR A 77 5.83 17.47 -3.21
N SER A 78 6.72 16.67 -2.60
CA SER A 78 8.17 16.91 -2.62
C SER A 78 8.92 15.70 -3.17
N PRO A 79 9.52 15.78 -4.37
CA PRO A 79 10.30 14.67 -4.95
C PRO A 79 11.48 14.22 -4.07
N VAL A 80 12.15 15.16 -3.42
CA VAL A 80 13.27 14.87 -2.51
C VAL A 80 12.78 14.06 -1.30
N PHE A 81 11.66 14.47 -0.72
CA PHE A 81 11.06 13.72 0.39
C PHE A 81 10.52 12.37 -0.08
N ALA A 82 9.87 12.30 -1.24
CA ALA A 82 9.39 11.07 -1.86
C ALA A 82 10.50 10.03 -1.97
N LYS A 83 11.68 10.44 -2.46
CA LYS A 83 12.85 9.55 -2.58
C LYS A 83 13.25 8.96 -1.23
N ASN A 84 13.39 9.79 -0.19
CA ASN A 84 13.76 9.34 1.15
C ASN A 84 12.69 8.44 1.77
N PHE A 85 11.42 8.77 1.56
CA PHE A 85 10.28 8.00 2.01
C PHE A 85 10.24 6.60 1.37
N LEU A 86 10.44 6.52 0.04
CA LEU A 86 10.52 5.25 -0.69
C LEU A 86 11.75 4.42 -0.28
N GLN A 87 12.89 5.05 -0.01
CA GLN A 87 14.08 4.38 0.52
C GLN A 87 13.84 3.77 1.90
N GLY A 88 13.11 4.47 2.78
CA GLY A 88 12.69 3.95 4.08
C GLY A 88 11.85 2.68 3.95
N LEU A 89 10.85 2.69 3.06
CA LEU A 89 10.02 1.53 2.76
C LEU A 89 10.83 0.37 2.16
N ASN A 90 11.74 0.67 1.22
CA ASN A 90 12.61 -0.34 0.63
C ASN A 90 13.46 -1.04 1.69
N ARG A 91 14.03 -0.29 2.64
CA ARG A 91 14.80 -0.86 3.75
C ARG A 91 13.94 -1.72 4.67
N ALA A 92 12.72 -1.27 4.98
CA ALA A 92 11.81 -2.04 5.82
C ALA A 92 11.37 -3.38 5.20
N LEU A 93 11.33 -3.44 3.87
CA LEU A 93 10.99 -4.62 3.08
C LEU A 93 12.20 -5.54 2.78
N GLU A 94 13.42 -5.14 3.16
CA GLU A 94 14.65 -5.91 2.90
C GLU A 94 14.51 -7.38 3.39
N LYS A 95 14.03 -7.56 4.63
CA LYS A 95 13.91 -8.87 5.30
C LYS A 95 12.47 -9.38 5.41
N LYS A 96 11.51 -8.73 4.76
CA LYS A 96 10.08 -9.07 4.87
C LYS A 96 9.46 -9.25 3.49
N THR A 97 8.59 -10.26 3.36
CA THR A 97 7.82 -10.46 2.12
C THR A 97 6.74 -9.40 1.99
N PHE A 98 6.07 -9.07 3.09
CA PHE A 98 5.01 -8.07 3.22
C PHE A 98 5.27 -7.16 4.42
N LEU A 99 4.59 -6.02 4.50
CA LEU A 99 4.83 -4.99 5.52
C LEU A 99 4.62 -5.51 6.95
N THR A 100 3.67 -6.43 7.10
CA THR A 100 3.27 -7.04 8.37
C THR A 100 3.79 -8.47 8.54
N GLY A 101 4.80 -8.89 7.75
CA GLY A 101 5.44 -10.20 7.86
C GLY A 101 5.34 -11.03 6.58
N ASN A 102 4.86 -12.26 6.69
CA ASN A 102 4.89 -13.25 5.60
C ASN A 102 3.55 -13.46 4.89
N GLN A 103 2.49 -12.80 5.34
CA GLN A 103 1.16 -12.89 4.75
C GLN A 103 0.71 -11.53 4.23
N LEU A 104 0.05 -11.54 3.07
CA LEU A 104 -0.55 -10.35 2.49
C LEU A 104 -1.73 -9.89 3.36
N THR A 105 -1.72 -8.63 3.79
CA THR A 105 -2.80 -8.04 4.58
C THR A 105 -3.42 -6.85 3.88
N VAL A 106 -4.54 -6.33 4.42
CA VAL A 106 -5.15 -5.07 3.94
C VAL A 106 -4.15 -3.92 3.93
N THR A 107 -3.16 -3.95 4.84
CA THR A 107 -2.14 -2.92 4.97
C THR A 107 -1.29 -2.85 3.72
N ASP A 108 -0.87 -4.00 3.20
CA ASP A 108 -0.13 -4.05 1.94
C ASP A 108 -0.94 -3.47 0.78
N ILE A 109 -2.24 -3.75 0.74
CA ILE A 109 -3.15 -3.24 -0.29
C ILE A 109 -3.31 -1.72 -0.19
N ALA A 110 -3.56 -1.19 1.01
CA ALA A 110 -3.72 0.23 1.24
C ALA A 110 -2.43 1.00 0.91
N VAL A 111 -1.28 0.49 1.37
CA VAL A 111 0.02 1.08 1.08
C VAL A 111 0.36 0.97 -0.40
N PHE A 112 0.01 -0.14 -1.07
CA PHE A 112 0.25 -0.29 -2.51
C PHE A 112 -0.52 0.75 -3.32
N TYR A 113 -1.82 0.92 -3.06
CA TYR A 113 -2.61 1.94 -3.75
C TYR A 113 -2.11 3.36 -3.46
N PHE A 114 -1.59 3.63 -2.27
CA PHE A 114 -0.94 4.89 -1.95
C PHE A 114 0.36 5.10 -2.76
N LEU A 115 1.21 4.09 -2.82
CA LEU A 115 2.53 4.17 -3.45
C LEU A 115 2.48 4.11 -4.97
N GLN A 116 1.43 3.56 -5.55
CA GLN A 116 1.31 3.35 -6.99
C GLN A 116 1.68 4.60 -7.82
N PRO A 117 1.10 5.80 -7.59
CA PRO A 117 1.48 6.98 -8.35
C PRO A 117 2.93 7.42 -8.14
N LEU A 118 3.49 7.21 -6.94
CA LEU A 118 4.89 7.56 -6.66
C LEU A 118 5.85 6.62 -7.39
N VAL A 119 5.56 5.31 -7.38
CA VAL A 119 6.39 4.28 -8.01
C VAL A 119 6.26 4.33 -9.53
N ALA A 120 5.08 4.66 -10.07
CA ALA A 120 4.85 4.78 -11.51
C ALA A 120 5.72 5.87 -12.17
N ASN A 121 6.12 6.89 -11.42
CA ASN A 121 6.93 8.00 -11.90
C ASN A 121 8.45 7.72 -11.84
N LEU A 122 8.86 6.57 -11.29
CA LEU A 122 10.27 6.23 -11.17
C LEU A 122 10.85 5.78 -12.51
N ASN A 123 12.04 6.27 -12.83
CA ASN A 123 12.82 5.74 -13.95
C ASN A 123 13.46 4.38 -13.60
N VAL A 124 14.02 3.70 -14.60
CA VAL A 124 14.59 2.35 -14.44
C VAL A 124 15.69 2.30 -13.37
N LEU A 125 16.60 3.28 -13.35
CA LEU A 125 17.69 3.32 -12.37
C LEU A 125 17.18 3.54 -10.95
N GLU A 126 16.14 4.36 -10.79
CA GLU A 126 15.49 4.56 -9.49
C GLU A 126 14.81 3.27 -9.01
N GLN A 127 14.12 2.56 -9.91
CA GLN A 127 13.50 1.26 -9.60
C GLN A 127 14.56 0.24 -9.15
N GLU A 128 15.72 0.20 -9.79
CA GLU A 128 16.83 -0.69 -9.40
C GLU A 128 17.37 -0.37 -8.00
N SER A 129 17.45 0.91 -7.64
CA SER A 129 17.85 1.32 -6.29
C SER A 129 16.82 0.96 -5.20
N LEU A 130 15.60 0.58 -5.61
CA LEU A 130 14.45 0.26 -4.75
C LEU A 130 13.97 -1.18 -4.98
N MET A 131 14.91 -2.13 -5.11
CA MET A 131 14.61 -3.51 -5.49
C MET A 131 13.60 -4.23 -4.58
N HIS A 132 13.64 -4.02 -3.26
CA HIS A 132 12.75 -4.71 -2.31
C HIS A 132 11.33 -4.15 -2.40
N LEU A 133 11.23 -2.82 -2.59
CA LEU A 133 9.95 -2.17 -2.84
C LEU A 133 9.35 -2.61 -4.18
N CYS A 134 10.14 -2.65 -5.25
CA CYS A 134 9.69 -3.12 -6.56
C CYS A 134 9.24 -4.59 -6.51
N ARG A 135 10.01 -5.46 -5.84
CA ARG A 135 9.64 -6.87 -5.60
C ARG A 135 8.29 -6.96 -4.88
N TRP A 136 8.11 -6.21 -3.80
CA TRP A 136 6.87 -6.18 -3.04
C TRP A 136 5.70 -5.66 -3.90
N CYS A 137 5.88 -4.58 -4.66
CA CYS A 137 4.86 -4.07 -5.58
C CYS A 137 4.44 -5.12 -6.62
N LYS A 138 5.40 -5.81 -7.25
CA LYS A 138 5.12 -6.93 -8.17
C LYS A 138 4.29 -8.01 -7.48
N HIS A 139 4.63 -8.37 -6.25
CA HIS A 139 3.97 -9.43 -5.53
C HIS A 139 2.53 -9.07 -5.12
N VAL A 140 2.30 -7.84 -4.67
CA VAL A 140 0.96 -7.32 -4.37
C VAL A 140 0.11 -7.20 -5.65
N GLN A 141 0.69 -6.69 -6.73
CA GLN A 141 0.01 -6.52 -8.01
C GLN A 141 -0.35 -7.84 -8.69
N ALA A 142 0.41 -8.92 -8.46
CA ALA A 142 0.10 -10.25 -8.99
C ALA A 142 -1.24 -10.81 -8.49
N GLN A 143 -1.83 -10.23 -7.45
CA GLN A 143 -3.15 -10.61 -6.95
C GLN A 143 -4.24 -10.09 -7.91
N PRO A 144 -5.10 -10.97 -8.49
CA PRO A 144 -6.09 -10.56 -9.49
C PRO A 144 -7.02 -9.42 -9.03
N LYS A 145 -7.40 -9.44 -7.75
CA LYS A 145 -8.28 -8.44 -7.13
C LYS A 145 -7.67 -7.04 -7.03
N VAL A 146 -6.34 -6.92 -7.03
CA VAL A 146 -5.64 -5.63 -6.90
C VAL A 146 -5.64 -4.89 -8.24
N CYS A 147 -5.28 -5.59 -9.32
CA CYS A 147 -5.25 -5.00 -10.68
C CYS A 147 -6.65 -4.67 -11.23
N SER A 148 -7.71 -5.20 -10.63
CA SER A 148 -9.10 -4.91 -11.03
C SER A 148 -9.48 -3.44 -10.82
N HIS A 149 -8.72 -2.71 -9.99
CA HIS A 149 -9.07 -1.37 -9.53
C HIS A 149 -7.94 -0.35 -9.70
N CYS A 150 -6.77 -0.77 -10.20
CA CYS A 150 -5.62 0.10 -10.43
C CYS A 150 -4.79 -0.42 -11.60
N ALA A 151 -4.25 0.50 -12.42
CA ALA A 151 -3.42 0.12 -13.55
C ALA A 151 -2.12 -0.57 -13.08
N PRO A 152 -1.69 -1.64 -13.76
CA PRO A 152 -0.47 -2.34 -13.39
C PRO A 152 0.76 -1.44 -13.54
N LEU A 153 1.65 -1.44 -12.55
CA LEU A 153 2.92 -0.74 -12.62
C LEU A 153 3.86 -1.40 -13.63
N PRO A 154 4.49 -0.63 -14.53
CA PRO A 154 5.52 -1.13 -15.43
C PRO A 154 6.85 -1.27 -14.67
N LEU A 155 6.98 -2.35 -13.89
CA LEU A 155 8.18 -2.62 -13.09
C LEU A 155 9.22 -3.39 -13.91
N ASN A 156 9.95 -2.64 -14.72
CA ASN A 156 11.00 -3.13 -15.61
C ASN A 156 12.35 -3.13 -14.88
N THR A 157 12.43 -3.79 -13.73
CA THR A 157 13.74 -4.12 -13.16
C THR A 157 14.49 -4.97 -14.18
N LEU A 158 15.76 -4.66 -14.45
CA LEU A 158 16.66 -5.50 -15.26
C LEU A 158 16.78 -6.87 -14.58
N THR A 159 15.80 -7.72 -14.85
CA THR A 159 15.79 -9.10 -14.43
C THR A 159 16.72 -9.77 -15.43
N LEU A 160 17.69 -10.56 -14.96
CA LEU A 160 18.80 -11.17 -15.71
C LEU A 160 18.41 -12.01 -16.95
N SER A 161 17.16 -11.95 -17.41
CA SER A 161 16.69 -12.41 -18.72
C SER A 161 17.51 -11.91 -19.92
N ILE A 162 18.24 -10.80 -19.78
CA ILE A 162 19.19 -10.33 -20.82
C ILE A 162 20.49 -11.18 -20.83
N LEU A 163 20.77 -11.92 -19.76
CA LEU A 163 21.90 -12.86 -19.65
C LEU A 163 21.48 -14.32 -19.85
N ALA A 164 20.20 -14.61 -20.09
CA ALA A 164 19.82 -15.94 -20.54
C ALA A 164 20.29 -16.09 -22.00
N PRO A 165 21.27 -16.96 -22.30
CA PRO A 165 21.58 -17.24 -23.69
C PRO A 165 20.32 -17.78 -24.36
N ALA A 166 19.96 -17.24 -25.51
CA ALA A 166 18.92 -17.82 -26.35
C ALA A 166 19.27 -19.28 -26.57
N VAL A 167 18.39 -20.18 -26.13
CA VAL A 167 18.50 -21.60 -26.49
C VAL A 167 18.24 -21.65 -27.99
N HIS A 168 19.32 -21.86 -28.76
CA HIS A 168 19.28 -22.10 -30.20
C HIS A 168 18.52 -23.38 -30.53
#